data_AF-A0A7W7TAC1-F1
#
_entry.id   AF-A0A7W7TAC1-F1
#
_cell.length_a   1.000
_cell.length_b   1.000
_cell.length_c   1.000
_cell.angle_alpha   90.00
_cell.angle_beta   90.00
_cell.angle_gamma   90.00
#
_symmetry.space_group_name_H-M   'P 1'
#
loop_
_entity.id
_entity.type
_entity.pdbx_description
1 polymer ?
#
loop_
_entity_poly.entity_id
_entity_poly.type
_entity_poly.pdbx_seq_one_letter_code
_entity_poly.pdbx_strand_id
1 'polypeptide(L)'
;MVERALAEVRRQREAMAARIGLPVWFRLVLWVAWGGLLAAPVVATERERLGVAAFPYVPVAVVVSMVVLVMYRRRSGMWTAVRGRDYPGLRALVPSTALVFGGSACVVWGLALAGLPYLALSCVPLLAGLSVVQAWRVNAAVRLDVLEGR
;
A
#
# COMPACT_ATOMS: atom_id res chain seq x y z
N MET A 1 12.06 -34.03 -24.64
CA MET A 1 12.89 -33.06 -23.89
C MET A 1 12.16 -31.73 -23.65
N VAL A 2 11.52 -31.15 -24.69
CA VAL A 2 10.78 -29.88 -24.58
C VAL A 2 9.66 -29.91 -23.54
N GLU A 3 8.87 -30.98 -23.46
CA GLU A 3 7.78 -31.10 -22.47
C GLU A 3 8.26 -31.07 -21.01
N ARG A 4 9.41 -31.69 -20.71
CA ARG A 4 10.00 -31.66 -19.36
C ARG A 4 10.50 -30.25 -19.01
N ALA A 5 11.08 -29.54 -19.97
CA ALA A 5 11.52 -28.15 -19.78
C ALA A 5 10.33 -27.20 -19.55
N LEU A 6 9.23 -27.35 -20.31
CA LEU A 6 8.01 -26.56 -20.11
C LEU A 6 7.34 -26.85 -18.76
N ALA A 7 7.31 -28.12 -18.33
CA ALA A 7 6.76 -28.51 -17.03
C ALA A 7 7.56 -27.92 -15.87
N GLU A 8 8.89 -27.89 -15.98
CA GLU A 8 9.77 -27.29 -14.96
C GLU A 8 9.59 -25.77 -14.87
N VAL A 9 9.51 -25.09 -16.02
CA VAL A 9 9.21 -23.64 -16.06
C VAL A 9 7.86 -23.33 -15.41
N ARG A 10 6.83 -24.15 -15.67
CA ARG A 10 5.51 -23.98 -15.03
C ARG A 10 5.59 -24.16 -13.52
N ARG A 11 6.26 -25.21 -13.03
CA ARG A 11 6.48 -25.42 -11.58
C ARG A 11 7.19 -24.24 -10.93
N GLN A 12 8.21 -23.68 -11.58
CA GLN A 12 8.95 -22.52 -11.07
C GLN A 12 8.06 -21.26 -11.00
N ARG A 13 7.19 -21.04 -11.99
CA ARG A 13 6.21 -19.94 -11.97
C ARG A 13 5.19 -20.10 -10.86
N GLU A 14 4.63 -21.29 -10.67
CA GLU A 14 3.68 -21.58 -9.60
C GLU A 14 4.34 -21.42 -8.22
N ALA A 15 5.57 -21.91 -8.04
CA ALA A 15 6.34 -21.73 -6.81
C ALA A 15 6.66 -20.26 -6.51
N MET A 16 6.93 -19.45 -7.54
CA MET A 16 7.14 -18.00 -7.39
C MET A 16 5.82 -17.29 -7.04
N ALA A 17 4.73 -17.61 -7.73
CA ALA A 17 3.41 -17.05 -7.47
C ALA A 17 2.87 -17.40 -6.08
N ALA A 18 3.24 -18.56 -5.54
CA ALA A 18 2.89 -18.95 -4.17
C ALA A 18 3.63 -18.12 -3.11
N ARG A 19 4.82 -17.60 -3.42
CA ARG A 19 5.57 -16.67 -2.55
C ARG A 19 5.02 -15.24 -2.60
N ILE A 20 4.29 -14.90 -3.66
CA ILE A 20 3.66 -13.59 -3.86
C ILE A 20 2.28 -13.63 -3.22
N GLY A 21 2.20 -13.18 -1.98
CA GLY A 21 0.98 -13.26 -1.20
C GLY A 21 1.08 -12.38 0.04
N LEU A 22 0.21 -11.37 0.12
CA LEU A 22 0.07 -10.57 1.31
C LEU A 22 -0.80 -11.32 2.33
N PRO A 23 -0.31 -11.53 3.56
CA PRO A 23 -1.12 -12.18 4.58
C PRO A 23 -2.30 -11.29 4.96
N VAL A 24 -3.42 -11.90 5.37
CA VAL A 24 -4.67 -11.16 5.64
C VAL A 24 -4.49 -10.10 6.73
N TRP A 25 -3.68 -10.38 7.76
CA TRP A 25 -3.36 -9.41 8.81
C TRP A 25 -2.69 -8.14 8.27
N PHE A 26 -2.00 -8.22 7.13
CA PHE A 26 -1.34 -7.05 6.52
C PHE A 26 -2.36 -6.00 6.08
N ARG A 27 -3.63 -6.38 5.85
CA ARG A 27 -4.71 -5.43 5.55
C ARG A 27 -4.90 -4.46 6.70
N LEU A 28 -5.03 -5.02 7.90
CA LEU A 28 -5.25 -4.23 9.11
C LEU A 28 -4.02 -3.37 9.40
N VAL A 29 -2.82 -3.93 9.29
CA VAL A 29 -1.58 -3.20 9.54
C VAL A 29 -1.39 -2.05 8.55
N LEU A 30 -1.63 -2.27 7.25
CA LEU A 30 -1.56 -1.22 6.25
C LEU A 30 -2.64 -0.15 6.47
N TRP A 31 -3.87 -0.57 6.80
CA TRP A 31 -4.97 0.34 7.08
C TRP A 31 -4.64 1.28 8.24
N VAL A 32 -4.17 0.72 9.36
CA VAL A 32 -3.78 1.49 10.55
C VAL A 32 -2.57 2.37 10.28
N ALA A 33 -1.53 1.84 9.63
CA ALA A 33 -0.30 2.59 9.34
C ALA A 33 -0.58 3.77 8.40
N TRP A 34 -1.28 3.53 7.30
CA TRP A 34 -1.62 4.57 6.33
C TRP A 34 -2.62 5.56 6.92
N GLY A 35 -3.65 5.08 7.63
CA GLY A 35 -4.61 5.95 8.33
C GLY A 35 -3.93 6.84 9.36
N GLY A 36 -3.00 6.28 10.14
CA GLY A 36 -2.16 7.03 11.07
C GLY A 36 -1.31 8.08 10.37
N LEU A 37 -0.71 7.76 9.21
CA LEU A 37 0.07 8.72 8.43
C LEU A 37 -0.79 9.87 7.88
N LEU A 38 -2.01 9.57 7.41
CA LEU A 38 -2.96 10.58 6.94
C LEU A 38 -3.42 11.50 8.08
N ALA A 39 -3.75 10.92 9.24
CA ALA A 39 -4.26 11.64 10.40
C ALA A 39 -3.18 12.42 11.17
N ALA A 40 -1.93 11.95 11.17
CA ALA A 40 -0.88 12.46 12.04
C ALA A 40 -0.63 13.98 11.92
N PRO A 41 -0.58 14.59 10.71
CA PRO A 41 -0.44 16.04 10.59
C PRO A 41 -1.63 16.78 11.20
N VAL A 42 -2.86 16.30 10.96
CA VAL A 42 -4.09 16.92 11.45
C VAL A 42 -4.15 16.86 12.98
N VAL A 43 -3.83 15.70 13.57
CA VAL A 43 -3.78 15.52 15.02
C VAL A 43 -2.67 16.36 15.64
N ALA A 44 -1.51 16.49 14.99
CA ALA A 44 -0.40 17.29 15.48
C ALA A 44 -0.75 18.79 15.52
N THR A 45 -1.44 19.31 14.51
CA THR A 45 -1.81 20.73 14.43
C THR A 45 -3.01 21.09 15.32
N GLU A 46 -3.99 20.18 15.46
CA GLU A 46 -5.24 20.44 16.18
C GLU A 46 -5.28 19.80 17.56
N ARG A 47 -4.13 19.35 18.09
CA ARG A 47 -4.02 18.59 19.35
C ARG A 47 -4.78 19.22 20.53
N GLU A 48 -4.72 20.55 20.65
CA GLU A 48 -5.33 21.31 21.75
C GLU A 48 -6.85 21.33 21.61
N ARG A 49 -7.36 21.48 20.39
CA ARG A 49 -8.81 21.43 20.11
C ARG A 49 -9.38 20.02 20.25
N LEU A 50 -8.57 19.01 19.91
CA LEU A 50 -8.95 17.60 19.97
C LEU A 50 -8.77 16.98 21.37
N GLY A 51 -8.18 17.71 22.32
CA GLY A 51 -7.89 17.20 23.67
C GLY A 51 -6.87 16.05 23.69
N VAL A 52 -5.96 16.01 22.71
CA VAL A 52 -5.01 14.91 22.51
C VAL A 52 -3.65 15.30 23.09
N ALA A 53 -3.01 14.35 23.77
CA ALA A 53 -1.69 14.56 24.38
C ALA A 53 -0.61 14.94 23.34
N ALA A 54 0.37 15.73 23.77
CA ALA A 54 1.54 16.04 22.98
C ALA A 54 2.37 14.77 22.74
N PHE A 55 2.49 14.35 21.48
CA PHE A 55 3.23 13.17 21.09
C PHE A 55 3.79 13.38 19.67
N PRO A 56 4.94 12.78 19.31
CA PRO A 56 5.51 12.88 17.96
C PRO A 56 4.73 12.02 16.94
N TYR A 57 3.46 12.36 16.69
CA TYR A 57 2.56 11.60 15.81
C TYR A 57 3.13 11.42 14.40
N VAL A 58 3.66 12.49 13.80
CA VAL A 58 4.18 12.46 12.43
C VAL A 58 5.43 11.56 12.31
N PRO A 59 6.51 11.74 13.11
CA PRO A 59 7.64 10.83 13.07
C PRO A 59 7.26 9.36 13.28
N VAL A 60 6.39 9.06 14.26
CA VAL A 60 5.97 7.69 14.56
C VAL A 60 5.18 7.09 13.39
N ALA A 61 4.24 7.83 12.81
CA ALA A 61 3.46 7.36 11.67
C ALA A 61 4.32 7.11 10.43
N VAL A 62 5.33 7.96 10.19
CA VAL A 62 6.30 7.77 9.10
C VAL A 62 7.12 6.49 9.32
N VAL A 63 7.67 6.28 10.51
CA VAL A 63 8.47 5.08 10.83
C VAL A 63 7.63 3.80 10.68
N VAL A 64 6.41 3.79 11.23
CA VAL A 64 5.50 2.65 11.11
C VAL A 64 5.18 2.38 9.63
N SER A 65 4.86 3.42 8.86
CA SER A 65 4.57 3.29 7.43
C SER A 65 5.77 2.78 6.63
N MET A 66 7.00 3.20 6.95
CA MET A 66 8.22 2.68 6.33
C MET A 66 8.40 1.18 6.60
N VAL A 67 8.20 0.72 7.83
CA VAL A 67 8.25 -0.71 8.17
C VAL A 67 7.22 -1.49 7.35
N VAL A 68 5.99 -0.99 7.27
CA VAL A 68 4.90 -1.61 6.50
C VAL A 68 5.23 -1.66 5.00
N LEU A 69 5.77 -0.59 4.43
CA LEU A 69 6.20 -0.54 3.02
C LEU A 69 7.34 -1.52 2.73
N VAL A 70 8.30 -1.67 3.64
CA VAL A 70 9.39 -2.66 3.51
C VAL A 70 8.82 -4.08 3.53
N MET A 71 7.90 -4.37 4.45
CA MET A 71 7.22 -5.67 4.50
C MET A 71 6.39 -5.94 3.25
N TYR A 72 5.65 -4.94 2.77
CA TYR A 72 4.89 -5.00 1.52
C TYR A 72 5.82 -5.35 0.35
N ARG A 73 6.90 -4.59 0.16
CA ARG A 73 7.86 -4.79 -0.93
C ARG A 73 8.46 -6.20 -0.94
N ARG A 74 8.74 -6.76 0.24
CA ARG A 74 9.28 -8.12 0.39
C ARG A 74 8.27 -9.22 0.06
N ARG A 75 6.98 -8.98 0.32
CA ARG A 75 5.90 -9.99 0.23
C ARG A 75 5.05 -9.88 -1.05
N SER A 76 4.96 -8.70 -1.67
CA SER A 76 4.08 -8.43 -2.82
C SER A 76 4.69 -8.71 -4.19
N GLY A 77 5.91 -9.25 -4.23
CA GLY A 77 6.66 -9.41 -5.48
C GLY A 77 7.17 -8.10 -6.09
N MET A 78 6.85 -6.92 -5.54
CA MET A 78 7.37 -5.64 -6.07
C MET A 78 8.91 -5.56 -6.09
N TRP A 79 9.60 -6.31 -5.23
CA TRP A 79 11.06 -6.39 -5.27
C TRP A 79 11.60 -6.91 -6.62
N THR A 80 10.90 -7.85 -7.29
CA THR A 80 11.31 -8.36 -8.60
C THR A 80 11.02 -7.37 -9.73
N ALA A 81 9.98 -6.54 -9.59
CA ALA A 81 9.66 -5.48 -10.54
C ALA A 81 10.76 -4.41 -10.62
N VAL A 82 11.30 -4.00 -9.46
CA VAL A 82 12.35 -2.96 -9.37
C VAL A 82 13.70 -3.43 -9.92
N ARG A 83 13.93 -4.75 -10.05
CA ARG A 83 15.16 -5.33 -10.62
C ARG A 83 15.12 -5.50 -12.14
N GLY A 84 14.23 -4.80 -12.85
CA GLY A 84 14.21 -4.75 -14.31
C GLY A 84 13.29 -5.79 -14.98
N ARG A 85 12.41 -6.45 -14.21
CA ARG A 85 11.32 -7.26 -14.78
C ARG A 85 10.08 -6.38 -14.90
N ASP A 86 9.68 -6.07 -16.12
CA ASP A 86 8.48 -5.27 -16.37
C ASP A 86 7.22 -6.12 -16.27
N TYR A 87 6.44 -5.90 -15.21
CA TYR A 87 5.11 -6.48 -15.09
C TYR A 87 4.08 -5.54 -15.75
N PRO A 88 3.49 -5.91 -16.90
CA PRO A 88 2.55 -5.04 -17.61
C PRO A 88 1.30 -4.72 -16.78
N GLY A 89 0.83 -5.65 -15.95
CA GLY A 89 -0.29 -5.43 -15.03
C GLY A 89 0.05 -4.41 -13.94
N LEU A 90 1.30 -4.36 -13.49
CA LEU A 90 1.76 -3.32 -12.56
C LEU A 90 1.78 -1.95 -13.24
N ARG A 91 2.33 -1.84 -14.46
CA ARG A 91 2.41 -0.58 -15.22
C ARG A 91 1.04 0.06 -15.42
N ALA A 92 0.03 -0.74 -15.77
CA ALA A 92 -1.34 -0.26 -15.93
C ALA A 92 -1.94 0.30 -14.62
N LEU A 93 -1.50 -0.21 -13.47
CA LEU A 93 -2.00 0.18 -12.15
C LEU A 93 -1.22 1.32 -11.50
N VAL A 94 -0.04 1.69 -12.00
CA VAL A 94 0.76 2.81 -11.47
C VAL A 94 -0.05 4.11 -11.33
N PRO A 95 -0.75 4.62 -12.36
CA PRO A 95 -1.49 5.89 -12.23
C PRO A 95 -2.60 5.80 -11.20
N SER A 96 -3.37 4.70 -11.18
CA SER A 96 -4.41 4.50 -10.17
C SER A 96 -3.84 4.39 -8.74
N THR A 97 -2.66 3.77 -8.59
CA THR A 97 -1.99 3.66 -7.29
C THR A 97 -1.49 5.02 -6.81
N ALA A 98 -0.86 5.80 -7.70
CA ALA A 98 -0.44 7.16 -7.40
C ALA A 98 -1.64 8.04 -7.02
N LEU A 99 -2.76 7.91 -7.76
CA LEU A 99 -4.00 8.64 -7.46
C LEU A 99 -4.60 8.23 -6.12
N VAL A 100 -4.65 6.94 -5.78
CA VAL A 100 -5.23 6.48 -4.51
C VAL A 100 -4.36 6.93 -3.34
N PHE A 101 -3.06 6.64 -3.35
CA PHE A 101 -2.19 7.00 -2.21
C PHE A 101 -1.96 8.51 -2.15
N GLY A 102 -1.53 9.13 -3.25
CA GLY A 102 -1.29 10.57 -3.31
C GLY A 102 -2.57 11.38 -3.14
N GLY A 103 -3.65 11.00 -3.83
CA GLY A 103 -4.95 11.67 -3.72
C GLY A 103 -5.56 11.55 -2.32
N SER A 104 -5.40 10.41 -1.64
CA SER A 104 -5.83 10.27 -0.24
C SER A 104 -5.17 11.31 0.67
N ALA A 105 -3.84 11.49 0.52
CA ALA A 105 -3.11 12.50 1.28
C ALA A 105 -3.58 13.91 0.92
N CYS A 106 -3.72 14.22 -0.38
CA CYS A 106 -4.21 15.52 -0.85
C CYS A 106 -5.61 15.85 -0.29
N VAL A 107 -6.53 14.88 -0.25
CA VAL A 107 -7.88 15.10 0.28
C VAL A 107 -7.84 15.37 1.79
N VAL A 108 -7.18 14.51 2.58
CA VAL A 108 -7.15 14.69 4.04
C VAL A 108 -6.42 15.96 4.42
N TRP A 109 -5.24 16.19 3.86
CA TRP A 109 -4.43 17.36 4.20
C TRP A 109 -5.01 18.64 3.62
N GLY A 110 -5.63 18.58 2.43
CA GLY A 110 -6.35 19.71 1.84
C GLY A 110 -7.54 20.15 2.69
N LEU A 111 -8.34 19.21 3.18
CA LEU A 111 -9.45 19.50 4.10
C LEU A 111 -8.95 20.09 5.43
N ALA A 112 -7.84 19.57 5.97
CA ALA A 112 -7.24 20.11 7.18
C ALA A 112 -6.73 21.55 6.96
N LEU A 113 -6.04 21.82 5.85
CA LEU A 113 -5.57 23.16 5.47
C LEU A 113 -6.73 24.13 5.20
N ALA A 114 -7.88 23.63 4.75
CA ALA A 114 -9.11 24.40 4.59
C ALA A 114 -9.82 24.70 5.94
N GLY A 115 -9.25 24.28 7.08
CA GLY A 115 -9.83 24.52 8.40
C GLY A 115 -10.96 23.54 8.77
N LEU A 116 -11.04 22.38 8.12
CA LEU A 116 -12.07 21.35 8.34
C LEU A 116 -11.46 20.05 8.92
N PRO A 117 -10.81 20.08 10.10
CA PRO A 117 -10.05 18.94 10.62
C PRO A 117 -10.91 17.73 10.97
N TYR A 118 -12.13 17.93 11.48
CA TYR A 118 -13.05 16.83 11.79
C TYR A 118 -13.50 16.09 10.53
N LEU A 119 -13.76 16.83 9.45
CA LEU A 119 -14.11 16.24 8.15
C LEU A 119 -12.90 15.49 7.58
N ALA A 120 -11.70 16.09 7.64
CA ALA A 120 -10.45 15.44 7.24
C ALA A 120 -10.25 14.09 7.97
N LEU A 121 -10.42 14.06 9.30
CA LEU A 121 -10.30 12.86 10.12
C LEU A 121 -11.39 11.81 9.81
N SER A 122 -12.62 12.25 9.51
CA SER A 122 -13.70 11.33 9.10
C SER A 122 -13.42 10.63 7.77
N CYS A 123 -12.66 11.25 6.87
CA CYS A 123 -12.26 10.67 5.58
C CYS A 123 -11.12 9.65 5.70
N VAL A 124 -10.29 9.72 6.74
CA VAL A 124 -9.13 8.83 6.97
C VAL A 124 -9.48 7.34 6.86
N PRO A 125 -10.48 6.78 7.57
CA PRO A 125 -10.79 5.35 7.51
C PRO A 125 -11.18 4.89 6.09
N LEU A 126 -11.91 5.72 5.35
CA LEU A 126 -12.35 5.43 3.99
C LEU A 126 -11.17 5.42 3.01
N LEU A 127 -10.33 6.46 3.06
CA LEU A 127 -9.17 6.61 2.18
C LEU A 127 -8.06 5.59 2.48
N ALA A 128 -7.88 5.24 3.76
CA ALA A 128 -7.03 4.11 4.14
C ALA A 128 -7.59 2.77 3.64
N GLY A 129 -8.91 2.57 3.69
CA GLY A 129 -9.57 1.40 3.14
C GLY A 129 -9.32 1.25 1.64
N LEU A 130 -9.49 2.34 0.88
CA LEU A 130 -9.20 2.38 -0.57
C LEU A 130 -7.74 2.04 -0.88
N SER A 131 -6.81 2.54 -0.07
CA SER A 131 -5.38 2.26 -0.20
C SER A 131 -5.07 0.76 0.01
N VAL A 132 -5.74 0.11 0.97
CA VAL A 132 -5.62 -1.35 1.17
C VAL A 132 -6.16 -2.12 -0.02
N VAL A 133 -7.34 -1.76 -0.54
CA VAL A 133 -7.93 -2.40 -1.72
C VAL A 133 -6.98 -2.29 -2.92
N GLN A 134 -6.43 -1.09 -3.16
CA GLN A 134 -5.49 -0.85 -4.24
C GLN A 134 -4.20 -1.66 -4.09
N ALA A 135 -3.64 -1.75 -2.88
CA ALA A 135 -2.46 -2.58 -2.61
C ALA A 135 -2.72 -4.07 -2.93
N TRP A 136 -3.92 -4.59 -2.63
CA TRP A 136 -4.28 -5.95 -2.99
C TRP A 136 -4.49 -6.15 -4.48
N ARG A 137 -5.05 -5.17 -5.19
CA ARG A 137 -5.18 -5.20 -6.65
C ARG A 137 -3.81 -5.27 -7.33
N VAL A 138 -2.85 -4.48 -6.86
CA VAL A 138 -1.46 -4.51 -7.35
C VAL A 138 -0.83 -5.88 -7.09
N ASN A 139 -0.94 -6.40 -5.87
CA ASN A 139 -0.41 -7.73 -5.53
C ASN A 139 -1.03 -8.85 -6.39
N ALA A 140 -2.34 -8.78 -6.65
CA ALA A 140 -3.03 -9.75 -7.50
C ALA A 140 -2.55 -9.66 -8.96
N ALA A 141 -2.39 -8.45 -9.50
CA ALA A 141 -1.90 -8.24 -10.86
C ALA A 141 -0.47 -8.80 -11.04
N VAL A 142 0.45 -8.53 -10.11
CA VAL A 142 1.81 -9.08 -10.16
C VAL A 142 1.80 -10.61 -10.08
N ARG A 143 0.94 -11.19 -9.23
CA ARG A 143 0.80 -12.65 -9.13
C ARG A 143 0.27 -13.27 -10.43
N LEU A 144 -0.68 -12.63 -11.09
CA LEU A 144 -1.21 -13.06 -12.39
C LEU A 144 -0.15 -13.00 -13.48
N ASP A 145 0.57 -11.88 -13.60
CA ASP A 145 1.65 -11.74 -14.58
C ASP A 145 2.72 -12.83 -14.40
N VAL A 146 3.08 -13.18 -13.16
CA VAL A 146 4.02 -14.28 -12.86
C VAL A 146 3.50 -15.65 -13.28
N LEU A 147 2.21 -15.94 -13.06
CA LEU A 147 1.60 -17.20 -13.49
C LEU A 147 1.57 -17.32 -15.01
N GLU A 148 1.24 -16.23 -15.69
CA GLU A 148 1.22 -16.15 -17.16
C GLU A 148 2.63 -16.10 -17.76
N GLY A 149 3.63 -15.73 -16.95
CA GLY A 149 5.03 -15.62 -17.33
C GLY A 149 5.32 -14.41 -18.21
N ARG A 150 4.60 -13.31 -17.95
CA ARG A 150 4.84 -12.00 -18.54
C ARG A 150 5.92 -11.25 -17.75
#